data_AF-A0A818Q388-F1
#
_entry.id   AF-A0A818Q388-F1
#
_cell.length_a   1.000
_cell.length_b   1.000
_cell.length_c   1.000
_cell.angle_alpha   90.00
_cell.angle_beta   90.00
_cell.angle_gamma   90.00
#
_symmetry.space_group_name_H-M   'P 1'
#
loop_
_entity.id
_entity.type
_entity.pdbx_description
1 polymer ?
#
loop_
_entity_poly.entity_id
_entity_poly.type
_entity_poly.pdbx_seq_one_letter_code
_entity_poly.pdbx_strand_id
1 'polypeptide(L)'
;MHCCSSNDILNDEDQILLNNINNAYQLVVDKNDYSYIDKYTSSTPFSQFINDETMMYESLINFFKCIPEFKQLDKNDQVLLIKSNLLTIIHLHHIIIYNFQDCPNLDKCLSKWINKDFDYQIVRTRQYFYRFINYPLVLKLALVVLIFSVNLSSWFDITQFYEYKNTKILFEYQNYYTNILWRYLNYLFDEKEAIKVMEIIVMQILRFQLLMVTMRNSVCQSPYCSQYHPLMQSVLGL
;
A
#
# COMPACT_ATOMS: atom_id res chain seq x y z
N MET A 1 22.12 12.98 11.47
CA MET A 1 21.72 13.00 10.04
C MET A 1 22.26 14.28 9.46
N HIS A 2 23.33 14.21 8.66
CA HIS A 2 23.82 15.36 7.91
C HIS A 2 23.02 15.42 6.60
N CYS A 3 22.20 16.46 6.43
CA CYS A 3 21.66 16.82 5.11
C CYS A 3 22.83 17.32 4.25
N CYS A 4 23.32 16.49 3.34
CA CYS A 4 24.06 16.99 2.18
C CYS A 4 23.00 17.40 1.16
N SER A 5 22.83 18.71 0.96
CA SER A 5 21.93 19.29 -0.03
C SER A 5 22.47 19.03 -1.44
N SER A 6 21.94 18.02 -2.12
CA SER A 6 21.87 18.04 -3.58
C SER A 6 21.01 19.25 -3.97
N ASN A 7 21.60 20.23 -4.65
CA ASN A 7 20.95 21.47 -5.09
C ASN A 7 19.96 21.26 -6.26
N ASP A 8 19.39 20.06 -6.41
CA ASP A 8 18.39 19.81 -7.44
C ASP A 8 17.07 20.41 -6.98
N ILE A 9 16.83 21.65 -7.40
CA ILE A 9 15.57 22.34 -7.18
C ILE A 9 14.48 21.57 -7.92
N LEU A 10 13.52 21.03 -7.17
CA LEU A 10 12.34 20.42 -7.75
C LEU A 10 11.58 21.48 -8.55
N ASN A 11 11.24 21.20 -9.81
CA ASN A 11 10.53 22.17 -10.65
C ASN A 11 9.11 22.44 -10.11
N ASP A 12 8.52 23.56 -10.52
CA ASP A 12 7.21 24.01 -10.01
C ASP A 12 6.08 23.01 -10.31
N GLU A 13 6.14 22.34 -11.47
CA GLU A 13 5.13 21.35 -11.88
C GLU A 13 5.13 20.13 -10.95
N ASP A 14 6.31 19.59 -10.64
CA ASP A 14 6.50 18.48 -9.72
C ASP A 14 6.06 18.88 -8.30
N GLN A 15 6.39 20.10 -7.84
CA GLN A 15 5.93 20.59 -6.53
C GLN A 15 4.40 20.67 -6.45
N ILE A 16 3.75 21.20 -7.49
CA ILE A 16 2.29 21.27 -7.58
C ILE A 16 1.69 19.86 -7.55
N LEU A 17 2.24 18.93 -8.33
CA LEU A 17 1.77 17.55 -8.36
C LEU A 17 1.90 16.86 -6.99
N LEU A 18 3.06 16.99 -6.34
CA LEU A 18 3.32 16.45 -5.01
C LEU A 18 2.35 16.99 -3.96
N ASN A 19 2.09 18.30 -4.00
CA ASN A 19 1.09 18.93 -3.13
C ASN A 19 -0.31 18.39 -3.40
N ASN A 20 -0.68 18.22 -4.68
CA ASN A 20 -1.98 17.66 -5.06
C ASN A 20 -2.14 16.22 -4.56
N ILE A 21 -1.11 15.37 -4.68
CA ILE A 21 -1.12 13.99 -4.15
C ILE A 21 -1.28 14.02 -2.63
N ASN A 22 -0.49 14.85 -1.94
CA ASN A 22 -0.56 14.97 -0.50
C ASN A 22 -1.95 15.41 -0.02
N ASN A 23 -2.51 16.45 -0.65
CA ASN A 23 -3.83 16.99 -0.33
C ASN A 23 -4.94 15.98 -0.63
N ALA A 24 -4.89 15.30 -1.79
CA ALA A 24 -5.84 14.25 -2.13
C ALA A 24 -5.83 13.12 -1.10
N TYR A 25 -4.64 12.72 -0.63
CA TYR A 25 -4.54 11.70 0.41
C TYR A 25 -5.14 12.18 1.74
N GLN A 26 -4.78 13.38 2.21
CA GLN A 26 -5.31 13.91 3.49
C GLN A 26 -6.83 14.06 3.46
N LEU A 27 -7.39 14.59 2.36
CA LEU A 27 -8.83 14.75 2.20
C LEU A 27 -9.62 13.44 2.34
N VAL A 28 -9.00 12.30 2.05
CA VAL A 28 -9.64 10.98 2.18
C VAL A 28 -9.42 10.40 3.57
N VAL A 29 -8.22 10.54 4.13
CA VAL A 29 -7.90 10.09 5.49
C VAL A 29 -8.74 10.83 6.53
N ASP A 30 -8.84 12.15 6.43
CA ASP A 30 -9.57 12.99 7.40
C ASP A 30 -11.08 12.71 7.45
N LYS A 31 -11.62 12.00 6.45
CA LYS A 31 -13.05 11.64 6.36
C LYS A 31 -13.39 10.32 7.03
N ASN A 32 -12.39 9.52 7.39
CA ASN A 32 -12.60 8.18 7.94
C ASN A 32 -12.24 8.16 9.42
N ASP A 33 -13.04 7.45 10.22
CA ASP A 33 -12.74 7.20 11.63
C ASP A 33 -11.95 5.90 11.77
N TYR A 34 -10.65 6.02 12.05
CA TYR A 34 -9.75 4.90 12.26
C TYR A 34 -9.66 4.43 13.72
N SER A 35 -10.51 4.94 14.62
CA SER A 35 -10.48 4.60 16.05
C SER A 35 -10.76 3.13 16.36
N TYR A 36 -11.27 2.35 15.40
CA TYR A 36 -11.56 0.93 15.59
C TYR A 36 -10.29 0.07 15.70
N ILE A 37 -9.16 0.53 15.17
CA ILE A 37 -7.96 -0.30 15.07
C ILE A 37 -7.36 -0.55 16.47
N ASP A 38 -7.32 0.46 17.33
CA ASP A 38 -6.75 0.32 18.67
C ASP A 38 -7.58 -0.60 19.59
N LYS A 39 -8.68 -1.15 19.09
CA LYS A 39 -9.62 -1.99 19.85
C LYS A 39 -9.37 -3.48 19.67
N TYR A 40 -8.35 -3.90 18.92
CA TYR A 40 -8.05 -5.31 18.77
C TYR A 40 -7.52 -5.93 20.06
N THR A 41 -8.14 -7.06 20.44
CA THR A 41 -7.82 -7.81 21.64
C THR A 41 -7.58 -9.27 21.28
N SER A 42 -7.00 -10.05 22.19
CA SER A 42 -6.80 -11.49 21.99
C SER A 42 -8.11 -12.27 21.77
N SER A 43 -9.26 -11.69 22.12
CA SER A 43 -10.60 -12.24 21.85
C SER A 43 -11.16 -11.91 20.47
N THR A 44 -10.60 -10.94 19.74
CA THR A 44 -11.12 -10.53 18.44
C THR A 44 -11.03 -11.70 17.44
N PRO A 45 -12.14 -12.08 16.77
CA PRO A 45 -12.13 -13.08 15.71
C PRO A 45 -11.38 -12.58 14.47
N PHE A 46 -10.74 -13.51 13.75
CA PHE A 46 -10.05 -13.14 12.50
C PHE A 46 -11.00 -12.57 11.44
N SER A 47 -12.22 -13.10 11.35
CA SER A 47 -13.25 -12.60 10.43
C SER A 47 -13.66 -11.16 10.70
N GLN A 48 -13.70 -10.76 11.98
CA GLN A 48 -13.97 -9.37 12.35
C GLN A 48 -12.84 -8.46 11.87
N PHE A 49 -11.57 -8.84 12.13
CA PHE A 49 -10.42 -8.10 11.61
C PHE A 49 -10.48 -7.91 10.09
N ILE A 50 -10.72 -8.99 9.33
CA ILE A 50 -10.85 -8.90 7.87
C ILE A 50 -11.96 -7.94 7.45
N ASN A 51 -13.11 -7.93 8.15
CA ASN A 51 -14.21 -7.03 7.84
C ASN A 51 -13.90 -5.57 8.18
N ASP A 52 -13.27 -5.34 9.33
CA ASP A 52 -12.87 -4.00 9.79
C ASP A 52 -11.84 -3.37 8.85
N GLU A 53 -11.02 -4.18 8.18
CA GLU A 53 -10.10 -3.72 7.13
C GLU A 53 -10.81 -3.05 5.95
N THR A 54 -12.09 -3.34 5.69
CA THR A 54 -12.87 -2.76 4.57
C THR A 54 -12.70 -1.24 4.48
N MET A 55 -12.74 -0.52 5.61
CA MET A 55 -12.60 0.93 5.64
C MET A 55 -11.21 1.41 5.15
N MET A 56 -10.13 0.66 5.44
CA MET A 56 -8.79 0.96 4.92
C MET A 56 -8.73 0.81 3.41
N TYR A 57 -9.34 -0.26 2.89
CA TYR A 57 -9.40 -0.52 1.45
C TYR A 57 -10.24 0.55 0.73
N GLU A 58 -11.40 0.91 1.28
CA GLU A 58 -12.26 1.96 0.74
C GLU A 58 -11.56 3.33 0.73
N SER A 59 -10.84 3.67 1.80
CA SER A 59 -10.02 4.87 1.87
C SER A 59 -8.98 4.91 0.74
N LEU A 60 -8.20 3.84 0.57
CA LEU A 60 -7.23 3.78 -0.53
C LEU A 60 -7.91 3.88 -1.91
N ILE A 61 -9.03 3.20 -2.13
CA ILE A 61 -9.77 3.27 -3.39
C ILE A 61 -10.21 4.71 -3.66
N ASN A 62 -10.70 5.42 -2.65
CA ASN A 62 -11.11 6.81 -2.78
C ASN A 62 -9.92 7.73 -3.06
N PHE A 63 -8.76 7.47 -2.45
CA PHE A 63 -7.52 8.17 -2.78
C PHE A 63 -7.08 7.93 -4.23
N PHE A 64 -7.06 6.69 -4.71
CA PHE A 64 -6.70 6.40 -6.11
C PHE A 64 -7.68 7.01 -7.11
N LYS A 65 -8.97 7.05 -6.77
CA LYS A 65 -9.98 7.78 -7.53
C LYS A 65 -9.73 9.28 -7.59
N CYS A 66 -8.85 9.87 -6.78
CA CYS A 66 -8.45 11.28 -6.91
C CYS A 66 -7.32 11.50 -7.94
N ILE A 67 -6.53 10.46 -8.25
CA ILE A 67 -5.39 10.53 -9.16
C ILE A 67 -5.87 10.68 -10.62
N PRO A 68 -5.45 11.73 -11.37
CA PRO A 68 -5.95 11.99 -12.71
C PRO A 68 -5.81 10.82 -13.68
N GLU A 69 -4.64 10.19 -13.72
CA GLU A 69 -4.30 9.09 -14.63
C GLU A 69 -5.14 7.85 -14.31
N PHE A 70 -5.40 7.57 -13.03
CA PHE A 70 -6.27 6.47 -12.63
C PHE A 70 -7.71 6.71 -13.05
N LYS A 71 -8.21 7.95 -12.93
CA LYS A 71 -9.57 8.33 -13.37
C LYS A 71 -9.77 8.11 -14.88
N GLN A 72 -8.72 8.30 -15.67
CA GLN A 72 -8.76 8.21 -17.14
C GLN A 72 -8.78 6.77 -17.68
N LEU A 73 -8.43 5.77 -16.84
CA LEU A 73 -8.49 4.37 -17.23
C LEU A 73 -9.92 3.88 -17.46
N ASP A 74 -10.07 2.81 -18.23
CA ASP A 74 -11.33 2.09 -18.35
C ASP A 74 -11.82 1.62 -16.97
N LYS A 75 -13.14 1.58 -16.75
CA LYS A 75 -13.69 1.18 -15.45
C LYS A 75 -13.33 -0.24 -15.08
N ASN A 76 -13.24 -1.15 -16.05
CA ASN A 76 -12.79 -2.52 -15.80
C ASN A 76 -11.33 -2.52 -15.39
N ASP A 77 -10.46 -1.78 -16.10
CA ASP A 77 -9.03 -1.67 -15.75
C ASP A 77 -8.84 -1.07 -14.33
N GLN A 78 -9.61 -0.03 -13.96
CA GLN A 78 -9.60 0.53 -12.60
C GLN A 78 -9.92 -0.55 -11.54
N VAL A 79 -10.95 -1.37 -11.79
CA VAL A 79 -11.33 -2.47 -10.89
C VAL A 79 -10.26 -3.55 -10.84
N LEU A 80 -9.68 -3.91 -11.98
CA LEU A 80 -8.63 -4.92 -12.06
C LEU A 80 -7.37 -4.49 -11.31
N LEU A 81 -6.94 -3.23 -11.43
CA LEU A 81 -5.81 -2.70 -10.65
C LEU A 81 -6.09 -2.73 -9.15
N ILE A 82 -7.31 -2.36 -8.74
CA ILE A 82 -7.71 -2.44 -7.33
C ILE A 82 -7.62 -3.89 -6.84
N LYS A 83 -8.25 -4.84 -7.53
CA LYS A 83 -8.24 -6.25 -7.11
C LYS A 83 -6.84 -6.84 -7.10
N SER A 84 -6.05 -6.53 -8.12
CA SER A 84 -4.74 -7.14 -8.32
C SER A 84 -3.65 -6.54 -7.45
N ASN A 85 -3.80 -5.34 -6.89
CA ASN A 85 -2.69 -4.67 -6.19
C ASN A 85 -2.98 -4.33 -4.73
N LEU A 86 -4.25 -4.16 -4.35
CA LEU A 86 -4.58 -3.48 -3.09
C LEU A 86 -4.18 -4.26 -1.84
N LEU A 87 -4.24 -5.59 -1.89
CA LEU A 87 -3.85 -6.46 -0.76
C LEU A 87 -2.39 -6.25 -0.35
N THR A 88 -1.47 -6.07 -1.29
CA THR A 88 -0.06 -5.78 -0.98
C THR A 88 0.13 -4.33 -0.52
N ILE A 89 -0.55 -3.39 -1.18
CA ILE A 89 -0.34 -1.96 -0.99
C ILE A 89 -0.91 -1.44 0.34
N ILE A 90 -1.94 -2.09 0.87
CA ILE A 90 -2.64 -1.68 2.09
C ILE A 90 -1.70 -1.45 3.27
N HIS A 91 -0.59 -2.19 3.37
CA HIS A 91 0.35 -2.07 4.48
C HIS A 91 1.08 -0.73 4.52
N LEU A 92 1.38 -0.12 3.37
CA LEU A 92 1.92 1.23 3.34
C LEU A 92 0.89 2.24 3.85
N HIS A 93 -0.38 2.05 3.50
CA HIS A 93 -1.47 2.90 3.99
C HIS A 93 -1.60 2.79 5.50
N HIS A 94 -1.61 1.57 6.05
CA HIS A 94 -1.57 1.34 7.49
C HIS A 94 -0.42 2.09 8.17
N ILE A 95 0.80 1.98 7.63
CA ILE A 95 1.98 2.67 8.20
C ILE A 95 1.77 4.19 8.25
N ILE A 96 1.21 4.77 7.19
CA ILE A 96 0.94 6.22 7.13
C ILE A 96 -0.17 6.62 8.10
N ILE A 97 -1.28 5.87 8.16
CA ILE A 97 -2.42 6.15 9.04
C ILE A 97 -2.03 6.11 10.51
N TYR A 98 -1.25 5.11 10.93
CA TYR A 98 -0.75 5.04 12.31
C TYR A 98 0.38 6.01 12.60
N ASN A 99 0.70 6.90 11.66
CA ASN A 99 1.81 7.82 11.80
C ASN A 99 3.10 7.09 12.23
N PHE A 100 3.38 5.96 11.59
CA PHE A 100 4.55 5.11 11.84
C PHE A 100 4.63 4.55 13.27
N GLN A 101 3.50 4.51 13.99
CA GLN A 101 3.41 3.84 15.28
C GLN A 101 2.98 2.38 15.09
N ASP A 102 3.40 1.53 16.04
CA ASP A 102 2.91 0.16 16.11
C ASP A 102 1.52 0.12 16.73
N CYS A 103 0.65 -0.72 16.16
CA CYS A 103 -0.66 -1.00 16.73
C CYS A 103 -0.47 -1.92 17.95
N PRO A 104 -0.84 -1.49 19.17
CA PRO A 104 -0.72 -2.33 20.35
C PRO A 104 -1.53 -3.63 20.18
N ASN A 105 -0.95 -4.77 20.54
CA ASN A 105 -1.57 -6.11 20.50
C ASN A 105 -1.91 -6.69 19.11
N LEU A 106 -1.66 -5.97 18.02
CA LEU A 106 -1.86 -6.53 16.68
C LEU A 106 -0.93 -7.72 16.45
N ASP A 107 0.29 -7.66 16.98
CA ASP A 107 1.28 -8.74 16.98
C ASP A 107 0.70 -10.05 17.55
N LYS A 108 0.14 -9.97 18.77
CA LYS A 108 -0.50 -11.12 19.45
C LYS A 108 -1.68 -11.67 18.65
N CYS A 109 -2.44 -10.79 18.00
CA CYS A 109 -3.58 -11.18 17.18
C CYS A 109 -3.13 -11.90 15.90
N LEU A 110 -2.16 -11.34 15.16
CA LEU A 110 -1.60 -11.94 13.94
C LEU A 110 -0.95 -13.30 14.23
N SER A 111 -0.19 -13.38 15.33
CA SER A 111 0.41 -14.63 15.81
C SER A 111 -0.63 -15.73 16.04
N LYS A 112 -1.81 -15.37 16.55
CA LYS A 112 -2.93 -16.28 16.81
C LYS A 112 -3.70 -16.65 15.54
N TRP A 113 -3.97 -15.67 14.67
CA TRP A 113 -4.80 -15.88 13.49
C TRP A 113 -4.07 -16.59 12.36
N ILE A 114 -2.76 -16.37 12.23
CA ILE A 114 -1.95 -16.89 11.13
C ILE A 114 -0.85 -17.79 11.69
N ASN A 115 0.23 -17.21 12.23
CA ASN A 115 1.28 -17.88 13.00
C ASN A 115 2.32 -16.84 13.49
N LYS A 116 3.22 -17.28 14.40
CA LYS A 116 4.28 -16.43 14.97
C LYS A 116 5.33 -15.95 13.97
N ASP A 117 5.66 -16.74 12.95
CA ASP A 117 6.65 -16.33 11.95
C ASP A 117 6.09 -15.19 11.10
N PHE A 118 4.85 -15.30 10.63
CA PHE A 118 4.16 -14.26 9.88
C PHE A 118 4.14 -12.93 10.64
N ASP A 119 3.75 -12.95 11.91
CA ASP A 119 3.76 -11.78 12.79
C ASP A 119 5.15 -11.13 12.85
N TYR A 120 6.17 -11.92 13.20
CA TYR A 120 7.56 -11.45 13.25
C TYR A 120 8.02 -10.80 11.94
N GLN A 121 7.73 -11.43 10.80
CA GLN A 121 8.12 -10.91 9.49
C GLN A 121 7.36 -9.64 9.11
N ILE A 122 6.07 -9.53 9.44
CA ILE A 122 5.27 -8.31 9.21
C ILE A 122 5.83 -7.15 10.03
N VAL A 123 6.05 -7.33 11.33
CA VAL A 123 6.61 -6.30 12.21
C VAL A 123 7.97 -5.86 11.69
N ARG A 124 8.86 -6.81 11.39
CA ARG A 124 10.20 -6.50 10.86
C ARG A 124 10.14 -5.75 9.53
N THR A 125 9.24 -6.12 8.62
CA THR A 125 9.08 -5.45 7.32
C THR A 125 8.58 -4.01 7.51
N ARG A 126 7.63 -3.78 8.44
CA ARG A 126 7.12 -2.45 8.77
C ARG A 126 8.20 -1.53 9.35
N GLN A 127 9.07 -2.04 10.23
CA GLN A 127 10.12 -1.24 10.88
C GLN A 127 11.06 -0.54 9.90
N TYR A 128 11.32 -1.13 8.72
CA TYR A 128 12.15 -0.48 7.69
C TYR A 128 11.54 0.84 7.18
N PHE A 129 10.22 1.00 7.28
CA PHE A 129 9.53 2.21 6.83
C PHE A 129 9.55 3.35 7.86
N TYR A 130 9.96 3.12 9.11
CA TYR A 130 10.05 4.20 10.12
C TYR A 130 11.00 5.32 9.71
N ARG A 131 11.97 5.05 8.84
CA ARG A 131 12.86 6.08 8.28
C ARG A 131 12.11 7.15 7.49
N PHE A 132 10.86 6.89 7.08
CA PHE A 132 10.01 7.82 6.34
C PHE A 132 9.06 8.64 7.23
N ILE A 133 9.19 8.56 8.57
CA ILE A 133 8.32 9.29 9.50
C ILE A 133 8.32 10.80 9.24
N ASN A 134 9.48 11.36 8.88
CA ASN A 134 9.62 12.78 8.55
C ASN A 134 9.29 13.09 7.08
N TYR A 135 9.07 12.06 6.26
CA TYR A 135 8.85 12.16 4.82
C TYR A 135 7.68 11.27 4.34
N PRO A 136 6.49 11.35 4.95
CA PRO A 136 5.36 10.45 4.62
C PRO A 136 4.92 10.56 3.16
N LEU A 137 5.16 11.69 2.51
CA LEU A 137 4.87 11.90 1.10
C LEU A 137 5.61 10.91 0.17
N VAL A 138 6.79 10.43 0.58
CA VAL A 138 7.51 9.38 -0.15
C VAL A 138 6.63 8.13 -0.26
N LEU A 139 5.99 7.71 0.83
CA LEU A 139 5.12 6.53 0.83
C LEU A 139 3.80 6.80 0.12
N LYS A 140 3.23 8.00 0.25
CA LYS A 140 2.03 8.39 -0.51
C LYS A 140 2.27 8.34 -2.02
N LEU A 141 3.44 8.78 -2.48
CA LEU A 141 3.83 8.69 -3.87
C LEU A 141 4.13 7.24 -4.28
N ALA A 142 4.76 6.46 -3.41
CA ALA A 142 4.94 5.02 -3.64
C ALA A 142 3.60 4.29 -3.80
N LEU A 143 2.55 4.63 -3.02
CA LEU A 143 1.19 4.10 -3.23
C LEU A 143 0.70 4.36 -4.67
N VAL A 144 0.92 5.56 -5.19
CA VAL A 144 0.52 5.94 -6.57
C VAL A 144 1.33 5.16 -7.61
N VAL A 145 2.64 5.00 -7.43
CA VAL A 145 3.46 4.15 -8.31
C VAL A 145 2.95 2.71 -8.31
N LEU A 146 2.67 2.18 -7.13
CA LEU A 146 2.35 0.77 -6.95
C LEU A 146 0.97 0.40 -7.52
N ILE A 147 -0.03 1.29 -7.45
CA ILE A 147 -1.36 0.99 -7.99
C ILE A 147 -1.35 0.79 -9.51
N PHE A 148 -0.41 1.38 -10.24
CA PHE A 148 -0.23 1.17 -11.68
C PHE A 148 0.64 -0.07 -12.01
N SER A 149 1.13 -0.79 -11.00
CA SER A 149 1.80 -2.07 -11.22
C SER A 149 0.83 -3.07 -11.82
N VAL A 150 1.29 -3.89 -12.76
CA VAL A 150 0.50 -5.01 -13.24
C VAL A 150 0.71 -6.17 -12.29
N ASN A 151 -0.38 -6.68 -11.69
CA ASN A 151 -0.41 -7.96 -11.00
C ASN A 151 0.48 -8.03 -9.73
N LEU A 152 0.56 -6.95 -8.96
CA LEU A 152 1.43 -6.87 -7.77
C LEU A 152 1.03 -7.91 -6.70
N SER A 153 -0.25 -8.15 -6.50
CA SER A 153 -0.76 -9.20 -5.60
C SER A 153 -1.21 -10.44 -6.37
N SER A 154 -0.89 -10.54 -7.67
CA SER A 154 -1.26 -11.71 -8.45
C SER A 154 -0.38 -12.88 -8.06
N TRP A 155 -1.04 -14.02 -7.92
CA TRP A 155 -0.47 -15.25 -7.40
C TRP A 155 0.42 -15.91 -8.46
N PHE A 156 1.33 -16.78 -8.04
CA PHE A 156 2.17 -17.60 -8.92
C PHE A 156 1.39 -18.58 -9.83
N ASP A 157 0.07 -18.44 -9.92
CA ASP A 157 -0.75 -19.16 -10.87
C ASP A 157 -0.75 -18.39 -12.20
N ILE A 158 0.17 -18.80 -13.06
CA ILE A 158 0.51 -18.23 -14.39
C ILE A 158 -0.74 -18.17 -15.31
N THR A 159 -1.87 -18.72 -14.89
CA THR A 159 -3.11 -18.85 -15.64
C THR A 159 -4.05 -17.63 -15.53
N GLN A 160 -3.84 -16.70 -14.59
CA GLN A 160 -4.71 -15.53 -14.38
C GLN A 160 -4.00 -14.19 -14.61
N PHE A 161 -3.41 -14.01 -15.79
CA PHE A 161 -3.04 -12.66 -16.20
C PHE A 161 -4.30 -11.86 -16.49
N TYR A 162 -4.54 -10.81 -15.71
CA TYR A 162 -5.58 -9.85 -16.05
C TYR A 162 -5.24 -9.19 -17.38
N GLU A 163 -6.16 -9.31 -18.32
CA GLU A 163 -6.07 -8.66 -19.62
C GLU A 163 -6.57 -7.22 -19.48
N TYR A 164 -5.64 -6.28 -19.40
CA TYR A 164 -5.96 -4.85 -19.39
C TYR A 164 -6.17 -4.37 -20.82
N LYS A 165 -7.12 -3.45 -21.01
CA LYS A 165 -7.43 -2.91 -22.33
C LYS A 165 -6.22 -2.22 -22.98
N ASN A 166 -5.41 -1.54 -22.17
CA ASN A 166 -4.19 -0.89 -22.62
C ASN A 166 -3.07 -1.03 -21.58
N THR A 167 -2.42 -2.19 -21.52
CA THR A 167 -1.30 -2.41 -20.57
C THR A 167 -0.15 -1.41 -20.77
N LYS A 168 0.06 -0.90 -21.99
CA LYS A 168 1.11 0.09 -22.28
C LYS A 168 0.90 1.38 -21.49
N ILE A 169 -0.34 1.89 -21.43
CA ILE A 169 -0.63 3.14 -20.70
C ILE A 169 -0.37 2.99 -19.19
N LEU A 170 -0.57 1.79 -18.64
CA LEU A 170 -0.29 1.50 -17.24
C LEU A 170 1.20 1.64 -16.93
N PHE A 171 2.06 1.08 -17.79
CA PHE A 171 3.51 1.25 -17.66
C PHE A 171 3.95 2.71 -17.87
N GLU A 172 3.32 3.44 -18.79
CA GLU A 172 3.60 4.87 -18.99
C GLU A 172 3.28 5.67 -17.73
N TYR A 173 2.12 5.45 -17.11
CA TYR A 173 1.73 6.09 -15.85
C TYR A 173 2.61 5.67 -14.67
N GLN A 174 2.93 4.38 -14.56
CA GLN A 174 3.85 3.89 -13.52
C GLN A 174 5.23 4.55 -13.65
N ASN A 175 5.79 4.59 -14.86
CA ASN A 175 7.09 5.21 -15.12
C ASN A 175 7.07 6.71 -14.87
N TYR A 176 5.99 7.40 -15.25
CA TYR A 176 5.80 8.82 -14.95
C TYR A 176 5.91 9.09 -13.45
N TYR A 177 5.12 8.40 -12.63
CA TYR A 177 5.15 8.57 -11.17
C TYR A 177 6.45 8.08 -10.53
N THR A 178 7.08 7.05 -11.09
CA THR A 178 8.40 6.56 -10.64
C THR A 178 9.47 7.63 -10.85
N ASN A 179 9.44 8.34 -11.97
CA ASN A 179 10.35 9.45 -12.24
C ASN A 179 10.12 10.63 -11.28
N ILE A 180 8.86 10.94 -10.95
CA ILE A 180 8.53 11.93 -9.90
C ILE A 180 9.11 11.50 -8.56
N LEU A 181 8.98 10.22 -8.22
CA LEU A 181 9.52 9.67 -6.97
C LEU A 181 11.05 9.81 -6.92
N TRP A 182 11.76 9.44 -7.99
CA TRP A 182 13.20 9.62 -8.06
C TRP A 182 13.65 11.07 -7.90
N ARG A 183 12.99 12.01 -8.60
CA ARG A 183 13.32 13.43 -8.47
C ARG A 183 13.05 13.94 -7.06
N TYR A 184 11.94 13.53 -6.45
CA TYR A 184 11.64 13.91 -5.07
C TYR A 184 12.63 13.30 -4.07
N LEU A 185 13.08 12.07 -4.27
CA LEU A 185 14.11 11.45 -3.44
C LEU A 185 15.46 12.15 -3.57
N ASN A 186 15.89 12.50 -4.78
CA ASN A 186 17.13 13.26 -5.02
C ASN A 186 17.05 14.71 -4.49
N TYR A 187 15.86 15.27 -4.37
CA TYR A 187 15.63 16.55 -3.68
C TYR A 187 15.81 16.41 -2.16
N LEU A 188 15.37 15.30 -1.57
CA LEU A 188 15.44 15.07 -0.11
C LEU A 188 16.80 14.53 0.35
N PHE A 189 17.46 13.75 -0.48
CA PHE A 189 18.63 12.95 -0.15
C PHE A 189 19.69 13.05 -1.24
N ASP A 190 20.95 12.79 -0.89
CA ASP A 190 21.97 12.55 -1.90
C ASP A 190 21.63 11.30 -2.74
N GLU A 191 22.18 11.22 -3.95
CA GLU A 191 21.91 10.15 -4.91
C GLU A 191 22.08 8.74 -4.29
N LYS A 192 23.13 8.54 -3.48
CA LYS A 192 23.41 7.24 -2.88
C LYS A 192 22.35 6.85 -1.86
N GLU A 193 21.90 7.78 -1.04
CA GLU A 193 20.82 7.53 -0.07
C GLU A 193 19.45 7.43 -0.76
N ALA A 194 19.20 8.20 -1.83
CA ALA A 194 18.00 8.05 -2.66
C ALA A 194 17.89 6.64 -3.26
N ILE A 195 19.00 6.09 -3.79
CA ILE A 195 19.06 4.71 -4.29
C ILE A 195 18.69 3.71 -3.18
N LYS A 196 19.30 3.80 -2.00
CA LYS A 196 18.98 2.91 -0.88
C LYS A 196 17.52 3.03 -0.45
N VAL A 197 16.96 4.23 -0.45
CA VAL A 197 15.55 4.45 -0.14
C VAL A 197 14.66 3.71 -1.13
N MET A 198 14.94 3.83 -2.43
CA MET A 198 14.20 3.11 -3.46
C MET A 198 14.35 1.59 -3.31
N GLU A 199 15.56 1.09 -3.05
CA GLU A 199 15.83 -0.32 -2.77
C GLU A 199 14.99 -0.83 -1.58
N ILE A 200 14.91 -0.04 -0.49
CA ILE A 200 14.11 -0.40 0.69
C ILE A 200 12.64 -0.51 0.33
N ILE A 201 12.09 0.48 -0.41
CA ILE A 201 10.69 0.46 -0.84
C ILE A 201 10.43 -0.82 -1.65
N VAL A 202 11.23 -1.08 -2.68
CA VAL A 202 11.06 -2.26 -3.54
C VAL A 202 11.20 -3.56 -2.73
N MET A 203 12.28 -3.72 -1.97
CA MET A 203 12.51 -4.94 -1.19
C MET A 203 11.40 -5.23 -0.17
N GLN A 204 10.90 -4.20 0.52
CA GLN A 204 9.85 -4.39 1.51
C GLN A 204 8.49 -4.65 0.85
N ILE A 205 8.20 -4.08 -0.32
CA ILE A 205 7.00 -4.42 -1.09
C ILE A 205 7.04 -5.88 -1.53
N LEU A 206 8.17 -6.38 -2.05
CA LEU A 206 8.34 -7.79 -2.39
C LEU A 206 8.14 -8.70 -1.17
N ARG A 207 8.61 -8.29 0.02
CA ARG A 207 8.34 -9.01 1.27
C ARG A 207 6.87 -9.01 1.64
N PHE A 208 6.18 -7.87 1.52
CA PHE A 208 4.74 -7.83 1.75
C PHE A 208 3.99 -8.75 0.79
N GLN A 209 4.35 -8.83 -0.49
CA GLN A 209 3.75 -9.79 -1.43
C GLN A 209 3.85 -11.23 -0.91
N LEU A 210 5.04 -11.65 -0.47
CA LEU A 210 5.25 -12.99 0.08
C LEU A 210 4.40 -13.24 1.33
N LEU A 211 4.32 -12.25 2.23
CA LEU A 211 3.51 -12.35 3.43
C LEU A 211 2.01 -12.44 3.08
N MET A 212 1.55 -11.69 2.08
CA MET A 212 0.14 -11.72 1.66
C MET A 212 -0.29 -13.07 1.08
N VAL A 213 0.63 -13.84 0.49
CA VAL A 213 0.36 -15.25 0.15
C VAL A 213 0.04 -16.06 1.40
N THR A 214 0.84 -15.92 2.46
CA THR A 214 0.61 -16.61 3.74
C THR A 214 -0.72 -16.19 4.37
N MET A 215 -1.00 -14.89 4.45
CA MET A 215 -2.25 -14.36 4.99
C MET A 215 -3.46 -14.90 4.22
N ARG A 216 -3.41 -14.87 2.88
CA ARG A 216 -4.48 -15.40 2.04
C ARG A 216 -4.71 -16.88 2.29
N ASN A 217 -3.66 -17.70 2.37
CA ASN A 217 -3.82 -19.13 2.64
C ASN A 217 -4.56 -19.38 3.96
N SER A 218 -4.26 -18.61 5.01
CA SER A 218 -4.99 -18.66 6.28
C SER A 218 -6.45 -18.20 6.15
N VAL A 219 -6.69 -17.15 5.36
CA VAL A 219 -8.05 -16.65 5.07
C VAL A 219 -8.89 -17.70 4.32
N CYS A 220 -8.32 -18.36 3.30
CA CYS A 220 -9.02 -19.38 2.50
C CYS A 220 -9.34 -20.66 3.30
N GLN A 221 -8.53 -20.96 4.33
CA GLN A 221 -8.77 -22.09 5.24
C GLN A 221 -9.81 -21.77 6.33
N SER A 222 -10.20 -20.49 6.48
CA SER A 222 -11.19 -20.08 7.46
C SER A 222 -12.60 -20.57 7.06
N PRO A 223 -13.35 -21.21 7.97
CA PRO A 223 -14.72 -21.63 7.69
C PRO A 223 -15.70 -20.44 7.57
N TYR A 224 -15.25 -19.22 7.86
CA TYR A 224 -16.05 -18.00 7.85
C TYR A 224 -15.87 -17.15 6.60
N CYS A 225 -15.24 -17.67 5.55
CA CYS A 225 -14.92 -16.91 4.33
C CYS A 225 -16.16 -16.28 3.66
N SER A 226 -17.31 -16.96 3.71
CA SER A 226 -18.58 -16.46 3.18
C SER A 226 -19.18 -15.30 3.97
N GLN A 227 -18.69 -15.05 5.18
CA GLN A 227 -19.15 -13.96 6.06
C GLN A 227 -18.32 -12.68 5.89
N TYR A 228 -17.30 -12.70 5.03
CA TYR A 228 -16.50 -11.51 4.79
C TYR A 228 -17.26 -10.47 3.98
N HIS A 229 -16.95 -9.20 4.19
CA HIS A 229 -17.51 -8.11 3.42
C HIS A 229 -17.23 -8.30 1.90
N PRO A 230 -18.17 -7.96 0.99
CA PRO A 230 -18.01 -8.23 -0.44
C PRO A 230 -16.72 -7.64 -1.05
N LEU A 231 -16.29 -6.46 -0.59
CA LEU A 231 -15.03 -5.87 -1.01
C LEU A 231 -13.83 -6.78 -0.64
N MET A 232 -13.83 -7.31 0.58
CA MET A 232 -12.76 -8.19 1.07
C MET A 232 -12.75 -9.51 0.32
N GLN A 233 -13.92 -10.11 0.07
CA GLN A 233 -14.02 -11.30 -0.78
C GLN A 233 -13.40 -11.05 -2.16
N SER A 234 -13.73 -9.91 -2.77
CA SER A 234 -13.22 -9.54 -4.09
C SER A 234 -11.71 -9.31 -4.13
N VAL A 235 -11.11 -8.72 -3.08
CA VAL A 235 -9.66 -8.43 -3.03
C VAL A 235 -8.87 -9.69 -2.64
N LEU A 236 -9.44 -10.56 -1.80
CA LEU A 236 -8.82 -11.80 -1.37
C LEU A 236 -8.96 -12.93 -2.41
N GLY A 237 -9.80 -12.73 -3.44
CA GLY A 237 -10.08 -13.71 -4.48
C GLY A 237 -10.77 -14.96 -3.91
N LEU A 238 -11.83 -14.73 -3.15
CA LEU A 238 -12.68 -15.74 -2.50
C LEU A 238 -14.01 -15.94 -3.25
#